data_AF-A0A956KRZ3-F1
#
_entry.id   AF-A0A956KRZ3-F1
#
_cell.length_a   1.000
_cell.length_b   1.000
_cell.length_c   1.000
_cell.angle_alpha   90.00
_cell.angle_beta   90.00
_cell.angle_gamma   90.00
#
_symmetry.space_group_name_H-M   'P 1'
#
loop_
_entity.id
_entity.type
_entity.pdbx_description
1 polymer ?
#
loop_
_entity_poly.entity_id
_entity_poly.type
_entity_poly.pdbx_seq_one_letter_code
_entity_poly.pdbx_strand_id
1 'polypeptide(L)'
;RSDPPFVYTMFGLLFFWATCMVFGLWSRLSSFMTLIMVWQLYGYDPIYFSGGDTVVRVYAYLAIFVDWGQAYSIDSWRRRRKAILGGAKQLPAPKRIAVWPQRFFMLQLACIYCATGMLKSGNTWADGSALYYALNLDHFYRVPMHLAAAWAHKLYITRISAWVVHWWEILFPLVFVGEALRGWDKDVKEGSWQGPVPRWTLYSIVMAVSILAVWTAPLWAKPLPLVLLALLIAADRLWLKPADKSGKGAVSWTVRLLSWGALVGFFLAAAYMADLGVLYYFTPPKKAPAWVQDKELIQTLASASVLAVPLLITTIILTMRAWTPRAYRIVRDYLLGKRLWLTMGFLMHLGIDVSMNVGIFVQIMVAVYPIWLAGSDIDAMWRFVLWRPAKPGEATRPPLPEKGLRRFGRKLLAP
;
A
#
# COMPACT_ATOMS: atom_id res chain seq x y z
N ARG A 1 1.57 -8.66 34.70
CA ARG A 1 2.26 -9.87 35.21
C ARG A 1 3.50 -10.09 34.35
N SER A 2 4.69 -10.11 34.93
CA SER A 2 5.96 -10.02 34.18
C SER A 2 6.92 -11.17 34.44
N ASP A 3 6.44 -12.28 35.03
CA ASP A 3 7.28 -13.46 35.21
C ASP A 3 7.66 -14.07 33.86
N PRO A 4 8.90 -14.61 33.72
CA PRO A 4 9.37 -15.17 32.46
C PRO A 4 8.42 -16.20 31.82
N PRO A 5 7.79 -17.13 32.56
CA PRO A 5 6.83 -18.07 31.96
C PRO A 5 5.64 -17.39 31.28
N PHE A 6 5.08 -16.33 31.88
CA PHE A 6 3.99 -15.56 31.28
C PHE A 6 4.44 -14.91 29.96
N VAL A 7 5.61 -14.26 29.96
CA VAL A 7 6.16 -13.59 28.76
C VAL A 7 6.45 -14.61 27.65
N TYR A 8 7.11 -15.73 27.97
CA TYR A 8 7.38 -16.80 27.01
C TYR A 8 6.11 -17.41 26.43
N THR A 9 5.06 -17.56 27.25
CA THR A 9 3.77 -18.06 26.78
C THR A 9 3.15 -17.09 25.78
N MET A 10 3.18 -15.78 26.08
CA MET A 10 2.64 -14.75 25.19
C MET A 10 3.36 -14.74 23.83
N PHE A 11 4.70 -14.74 23.83
CA PHE A 11 5.48 -14.81 22.58
C PHE A 11 5.30 -16.15 21.85
N GLY A 12 5.27 -17.27 22.58
CA GLY A 12 5.03 -18.59 22.00
C GLY A 12 3.70 -18.69 21.26
N LEU A 13 2.62 -18.14 21.86
CA LEU A 13 1.31 -18.05 21.23
C LEU A 13 1.33 -17.14 20.00
N LEU A 14 1.97 -15.96 20.09
CA LEU A 14 2.12 -15.06 18.96
C LEU A 14 2.82 -15.75 17.77
N PHE A 15 3.97 -16.38 18.02
CA PHE A 15 4.73 -17.08 16.98
C PHE A 15 3.98 -18.28 16.41
N PHE A 16 3.29 -19.05 17.25
CA PHE A 16 2.46 -20.16 16.80
C PHE A 16 1.37 -19.71 15.82
N TRP A 17 0.59 -18.70 16.21
CA TRP A 17 -0.51 -18.19 15.38
C TRP A 17 -0.01 -17.47 14.13
N ALA A 18 1.06 -16.68 14.23
CA ALA A 18 1.70 -16.04 13.08
C ALA A 18 2.24 -17.08 12.08
N THR A 19 2.86 -18.16 12.56
CA THR A 19 3.35 -19.26 11.72
C THR A 19 2.19 -19.97 11.01
N CYS A 20 1.11 -20.25 11.74
CA CYS A 20 -0.10 -20.81 11.17
C CYS A 20 -0.70 -19.88 10.10
N MET A 21 -0.67 -18.56 10.32
CA MET A 21 -1.13 -17.56 9.36
C MET A 21 -0.25 -17.54 8.10
N VAL A 22 1.08 -17.56 8.24
CA VAL A 22 2.05 -17.57 7.11
C VAL A 22 1.82 -18.76 6.19
N PHE A 23 1.62 -19.96 6.74
CA PHE A 23 1.32 -21.15 5.94
C PHE A 23 -0.15 -21.27 5.53
N GLY A 24 -1.03 -20.37 6.02
CA GLY A 24 -2.46 -20.38 5.78
C GLY A 24 -3.15 -21.64 6.32
N LEU A 25 -2.76 -22.06 7.53
CA LEU A 25 -3.43 -23.06 8.35
C LEU A 25 -4.48 -22.37 9.23
N TRP A 26 -5.74 -22.83 9.15
CA TRP A 26 -6.88 -22.21 9.83
C TRP A 26 -6.97 -20.70 9.57
N SER A 27 -6.77 -20.32 8.31
CA SER A 27 -6.47 -18.95 7.84
C SER A 27 -7.29 -17.83 8.49
N ARG A 28 -8.59 -18.03 8.73
CA ARG A 28 -9.46 -17.04 9.41
C ARG A 28 -9.16 -16.95 10.91
N LEU A 29 -9.03 -18.09 11.58
CA LEU A 29 -8.73 -18.16 13.00
C LEU A 29 -7.30 -17.68 13.28
N SER A 30 -6.32 -18.12 12.50
CA SER A 30 -4.93 -17.70 12.68
C SER A 30 -4.74 -16.20 12.45
N SER A 31 -5.35 -15.62 11.42
CA SER A 31 -5.30 -14.16 11.22
C SER A 31 -5.91 -13.39 12.40
N PHE A 32 -7.05 -13.83 12.90
CA PHE A 32 -7.72 -13.20 14.05
C PHE A 32 -6.92 -13.35 15.35
N MET A 33 -6.39 -14.54 15.61
CA MET A 33 -5.57 -14.79 16.80
C MET A 33 -4.24 -14.03 16.73
N THR A 34 -3.60 -13.94 15.57
CA THR A 34 -2.42 -13.08 15.38
C THR A 34 -2.74 -11.62 15.69
N LEU A 35 -3.88 -11.09 15.25
CA LEU A 35 -4.33 -9.74 15.61
C LEU A 35 -4.45 -9.57 17.13
N ILE A 36 -5.13 -10.50 17.82
CA ILE A 36 -5.28 -10.45 19.28
C ILE A 36 -3.91 -10.51 19.96
N MET A 37 -3.02 -11.43 19.54
CA MET A 37 -1.69 -11.57 20.15
C MET A 37 -0.83 -10.32 19.94
N VAL A 38 -0.91 -9.69 18.77
CA VAL A 38 -0.28 -8.39 18.52
C VAL A 38 -0.87 -7.33 19.46
N TRP A 39 -2.19 -7.25 19.62
CA TRP A 39 -2.79 -6.29 20.56
C TRP A 39 -2.43 -6.54 22.01
N GLN A 40 -2.34 -7.81 22.44
CA GLN A 40 -1.93 -8.17 23.79
C GLN A 40 -0.48 -7.77 24.06
N LEU A 41 0.44 -8.05 23.13
CA LEU A 41 1.83 -7.61 23.24
C LEU A 41 1.91 -6.08 23.35
N TYR A 42 0.99 -5.35 22.69
CA TYR A 42 0.96 -3.89 22.73
C TYR A 42 0.30 -3.33 24.00
N GLY A 43 -0.62 -4.08 24.61
CA GLY A 43 -1.15 -3.71 25.91
C GLY A 43 -0.13 -3.93 27.03
N TYR A 44 0.80 -4.87 26.81
CA TYR A 44 1.71 -5.34 27.84
C TYR A 44 2.82 -4.34 28.20
N ASP A 45 3.51 -3.76 27.20
CA ASP A 45 4.60 -2.82 27.45
C ASP A 45 4.63 -1.64 26.48
N PRO A 46 3.87 -0.56 26.76
CA PRO A 46 3.76 0.59 25.87
C PRO A 46 5.03 1.42 25.66
N ILE A 47 6.03 1.27 26.51
CA ILE A 47 7.17 2.18 26.56
C ILE A 47 8.13 1.96 25.38
N TYR A 48 8.20 0.74 24.86
CA TYR A 48 9.15 0.37 23.80
C TYR A 48 8.58 0.47 22.38
N PHE A 49 7.38 1.06 22.21
CA PHE A 49 6.75 1.10 20.89
C PHE A 49 7.39 2.10 19.94
N SER A 50 7.61 1.62 18.72
CA SER A 50 8.04 2.41 17.58
C SER A 50 6.90 2.66 16.60
N GLY A 51 7.14 3.49 15.60
CA GLY A 51 6.22 3.66 14.47
C GLY A 51 5.97 2.34 13.72
N GLY A 52 6.97 1.44 13.67
CA GLY A 52 6.88 0.15 12.97
C GLY A 52 5.85 -0.77 13.62
N ASP A 53 5.78 -0.73 14.94
CA ASP A 53 4.77 -1.44 15.70
C ASP A 53 3.36 -0.98 15.27
N THR A 54 3.13 0.33 15.11
CA THR A 54 1.83 0.81 14.61
C THR A 54 1.50 0.23 13.24
N VAL A 55 2.48 0.06 12.36
CA VAL A 55 2.28 -0.59 11.04
C VAL A 55 1.82 -2.03 11.20
N VAL A 56 2.53 -2.84 11.99
CA VAL A 56 2.18 -4.27 12.21
C VAL A 56 0.76 -4.42 12.73
N ARG A 57 0.35 -3.58 13.69
CA ARG A 57 -1.00 -3.62 14.28
C ARG A 57 -2.10 -3.38 13.24
N VAL A 58 -1.93 -2.37 12.40
CA VAL A 58 -2.92 -2.04 11.36
C VAL A 58 -2.88 -3.08 10.24
N TYR A 59 -1.71 -3.59 9.86
CA TYR A 59 -1.60 -4.66 8.88
C TYR A 59 -2.26 -5.95 9.37
N ALA A 60 -2.05 -6.34 10.63
CA ALA A 60 -2.70 -7.49 11.25
C ALA A 60 -4.23 -7.32 11.29
N TYR A 61 -4.72 -6.09 11.49
CA TYR A 61 -6.15 -5.81 11.42
C TYR A 61 -6.68 -5.97 9.99
N LEU A 62 -6.04 -5.37 8.99
CA LEU A 62 -6.44 -5.54 7.59
C LEU A 62 -6.38 -7.00 7.14
N ALA A 63 -5.46 -7.78 7.72
CA ALA A 63 -5.26 -9.17 7.38
C ALA A 63 -6.45 -10.09 7.63
N ILE A 64 -7.30 -9.79 8.62
CA ILE A 64 -8.48 -10.62 8.94
C ILE A 64 -9.50 -10.62 7.79
N PHE A 65 -9.47 -9.58 6.96
CA PHE A 65 -10.37 -9.43 5.83
C PHE A 65 -9.85 -10.07 4.55
N VAL A 66 -8.59 -10.45 4.50
CA VAL A 66 -7.99 -11.02 3.29
C VAL A 66 -8.27 -12.52 3.23
N ASP A 67 -8.61 -12.99 2.03
CA ASP A 67 -8.93 -14.39 1.76
C ASP A 67 -7.70 -15.23 1.39
N TRP A 68 -6.59 -15.09 2.13
CA TRP A 68 -5.32 -15.79 1.83
C TRP A 68 -5.47 -17.32 1.79
N GLY A 69 -6.44 -17.86 2.54
CA GLY A 69 -6.75 -19.29 2.58
C GLY A 69 -7.29 -19.88 1.27
N GLN A 70 -7.61 -19.08 0.24
CA GLN A 70 -8.31 -19.53 -0.97
C GLN A 70 -7.41 -19.99 -2.13
N ALA A 71 -6.14 -19.55 -2.17
CA ALA A 71 -5.26 -19.76 -3.31
C ALA A 71 -4.02 -20.60 -2.97
N TYR A 72 -3.06 -20.03 -2.24
CA TYR A 72 -1.78 -20.64 -1.87
C TYR A 72 -1.71 -20.79 -0.34
N SER A 73 -2.27 -21.89 0.18
CA SER A 73 -2.35 -22.15 1.62
C SER A 73 -2.54 -23.62 1.95
N ILE A 74 -2.19 -24.04 3.17
CA ILE A 74 -2.50 -25.37 3.70
C ILE A 74 -4.01 -25.64 3.68
N ASP A 75 -4.85 -24.65 3.99
CA ASP A 75 -6.32 -24.78 3.91
C ASP A 75 -6.81 -25.07 2.48
N SER A 76 -6.23 -24.42 1.47
CA SER A 76 -6.54 -24.67 0.06
C SER A 76 -6.06 -26.06 -0.37
N TRP A 77 -4.87 -26.47 0.09
CA TRP A 77 -4.31 -27.80 -0.15
C TRP A 77 -5.21 -28.89 0.43
N ARG A 78 -5.64 -28.76 1.70
CA ARG A 78 -6.57 -29.70 2.35
C ARG A 78 -7.88 -29.85 1.57
N ARG A 79 -8.45 -28.73 1.09
CA ARG A 79 -9.67 -28.74 0.27
C ARG A 79 -9.47 -29.40 -1.09
N ARG A 80 -8.38 -29.09 -1.80
CA ARG A 80 -8.04 -29.73 -3.08
C ARG A 80 -7.77 -31.22 -2.92
N ARG A 81 -7.03 -31.60 -1.88
CA ARG A 81 -6.77 -33.00 -1.53
C ARG A 81 -8.07 -33.75 -1.26
N LYS A 82 -9.02 -33.16 -0.51
CA LYS A 82 -10.35 -33.75 -0.29
C LYS A 82 -11.11 -33.94 -1.61
N ALA A 83 -11.04 -32.98 -2.54
CA ALA A 83 -11.68 -33.09 -3.85
C ALA A 83 -11.07 -34.22 -4.71
N ILE A 84 -9.73 -34.34 -4.74
CA ILE A 84 -9.04 -35.42 -5.46
C ILE A 84 -9.39 -36.79 -4.87
N LEU A 85 -9.34 -36.92 -3.54
CA LEU A 85 -9.72 -38.16 -2.86
C LEU A 85 -11.20 -38.51 -3.05
N GLY A 86 -12.06 -37.51 -3.29
CA GLY A 86 -13.46 -37.65 -3.66
C GLY A 86 -13.72 -37.93 -5.14
N GLY A 87 -12.68 -38.17 -5.96
CA GLY A 87 -12.82 -38.56 -7.36
C GLY A 87 -12.71 -37.44 -8.39
N ALA A 88 -12.28 -36.23 -8.01
CA ALA A 88 -12.04 -35.16 -8.98
C ALA A 88 -10.95 -35.56 -10.00
N LYS A 89 -11.31 -35.57 -11.29
CA LYS A 89 -10.41 -35.91 -12.41
C LYS A 89 -9.38 -34.81 -12.71
N GLN A 90 -9.60 -33.60 -12.24
CA GLN A 90 -8.72 -32.45 -12.45
C GLN A 90 -8.53 -31.67 -11.14
N LEU A 91 -7.35 -31.07 -10.98
CA LEU A 91 -7.06 -30.22 -9.84
C LEU A 91 -7.94 -28.95 -9.92
N PRO A 92 -8.74 -28.62 -8.88
CA PRO A 92 -9.53 -27.39 -8.86
C PRO A 92 -8.65 -26.15 -9.01
N ALA A 93 -9.11 -25.16 -9.78
CA ALA A 93 -8.41 -23.89 -9.91
C ALA A 93 -8.40 -23.12 -8.56
N PRO A 94 -7.32 -22.38 -8.22
CA PRO A 94 -7.35 -21.39 -7.17
C PRO A 94 -8.56 -20.47 -7.35
N LYS A 95 -9.28 -20.21 -6.27
CA LYS A 95 -10.38 -19.26 -6.32
C LYS A 95 -9.80 -17.85 -6.46
N ARG A 96 -10.41 -17.04 -7.33
CA ARG A 96 -10.11 -15.61 -7.39
C ARG A 96 -10.58 -14.96 -6.09
N ILE A 97 -9.71 -14.15 -5.49
CA ILE A 97 -10.02 -13.37 -4.29
C ILE A 97 -10.21 -11.90 -4.65
N ALA A 98 -10.96 -11.18 -3.83
CA ALA A 98 -11.13 -9.75 -4.02
C ALA A 98 -9.80 -9.02 -3.80
N VAL A 99 -9.49 -8.04 -4.68
CA VAL A 99 -8.23 -7.28 -4.65
C VAL A 99 -8.27 -6.10 -3.66
N TRP A 100 -9.46 -5.68 -3.22
CA TRP A 100 -9.62 -4.49 -2.38
C TRP A 100 -8.79 -4.52 -1.07
N PRO A 101 -8.60 -5.66 -0.36
CA PRO A 101 -7.78 -5.66 0.86
C PRO A 101 -6.33 -5.29 0.57
N GLN A 102 -5.77 -5.83 -0.52
CA GLN A 102 -4.44 -5.49 -1.03
C GLN A 102 -4.31 -3.98 -1.27
N ARG A 103 -5.35 -3.36 -1.83
CA ARG A 103 -5.37 -1.90 -2.07
C ARG A 103 -5.38 -1.09 -0.77
N PHE A 104 -6.02 -1.57 0.31
CA PHE A 104 -5.92 -0.90 1.62
C PHE A 104 -4.53 -0.96 2.22
N PHE A 105 -3.82 -2.08 2.10
CA PHE A 105 -2.42 -2.14 2.53
C PHE A 105 -1.54 -1.17 1.74
N MET A 106 -1.74 -1.12 0.41
CA MET A 106 -1.05 -0.13 -0.43
C MET A 106 -1.37 1.30 0.01
N LEU A 107 -2.65 1.58 0.30
CA LEU A 107 -3.11 2.91 0.70
C LEU A 107 -2.52 3.30 2.06
N GLN A 108 -2.53 2.37 3.01
CA GLN A 108 -1.94 2.57 4.33
C GLN A 108 -0.45 2.95 4.21
N LEU A 109 0.33 2.23 3.40
CA LEU A 109 1.74 2.55 3.20
C LEU A 109 1.93 3.94 2.58
N ALA A 110 1.10 4.31 1.59
CA ALA A 110 1.16 5.63 1.00
C ALA A 110 0.77 6.74 1.99
N CYS A 111 -0.21 6.48 2.85
CA CYS A 111 -0.57 7.39 3.94
C CYS A 111 0.57 7.55 4.94
N ILE A 112 1.25 6.46 5.31
CA ILE A 112 2.41 6.50 6.21
C ILE A 112 3.50 7.39 5.62
N TYR A 113 3.94 7.12 4.38
CA TYR A 113 5.00 7.93 3.77
C TYR A 113 4.59 9.39 3.54
N CYS A 114 3.38 9.64 3.02
CA CYS A 114 2.94 11.00 2.80
C CYS A 114 2.85 11.80 4.12
N ALA A 115 2.29 11.19 5.18
CA ALA A 115 2.20 11.82 6.48
C ALA A 115 3.59 12.08 7.10
N THR A 116 4.51 11.11 7.03
CA THR A 116 5.87 11.29 7.55
C THR A 116 6.63 12.35 6.77
N GLY A 117 6.41 12.43 5.45
CA GLY A 117 7.01 13.45 4.58
C GLY A 117 6.52 14.85 4.94
N MET A 118 5.21 15.02 5.12
CA MET A 118 4.62 16.31 5.54
C MET A 118 5.10 16.77 6.92
N LEU A 119 5.37 15.84 7.84
CA LEU A 119 5.89 16.15 9.18
C LEU A 119 7.37 16.54 9.20
N LYS A 120 8.11 16.34 8.10
CA LYS A 120 9.52 16.74 7.95
C LYS A 120 9.65 18.23 7.56
N SER A 121 9.05 19.12 8.34
CA SER A 121 8.94 20.56 8.05
C SER A 121 9.91 21.47 8.81
N GLY A 122 10.75 20.92 9.68
CA GLY A 122 11.71 21.70 10.49
C GLY A 122 12.88 22.29 9.68
N ASN A 123 13.57 23.29 10.26
CA ASN A 123 14.70 23.98 9.61
C ASN A 123 15.80 23.03 9.13
N THR A 124 16.07 21.95 9.87
CA THR A 124 17.08 20.95 9.50
C THR A 124 16.70 20.13 8.26
N TRP A 125 15.40 19.99 7.97
CA TRP A 125 14.94 19.40 6.71
C TRP A 125 15.04 20.40 5.56
N ALA A 126 14.72 21.68 5.83
CA ALA A 126 14.81 22.74 4.84
C ALA A 126 16.25 22.97 4.35
N ASP A 127 17.23 23.02 5.24
CA ASP A 127 18.66 23.17 4.89
C ASP A 127 19.37 21.84 4.53
N GLY A 128 18.65 20.72 4.66
CA GLY A 128 19.08 19.35 4.39
C GLY A 128 20.12 18.78 5.38
N SER A 129 20.31 19.41 6.53
CA SER A 129 21.18 18.89 7.60
C SER A 129 20.57 17.73 8.40
N ALA A 130 19.27 17.45 8.25
CA ALA A 130 18.54 16.47 9.06
C ALA A 130 19.19 15.08 9.10
N LEU A 131 19.60 14.54 7.95
CA LEU A 131 20.24 13.22 7.91
C LEU A 131 21.66 13.23 8.50
N TYR A 132 22.39 14.35 8.38
CA TYR A 132 23.68 14.49 9.03
C TYR A 132 23.53 14.40 10.56
N TYR A 133 22.55 15.12 11.12
CA TYR A 133 22.26 15.03 12.56
C TYR A 133 21.79 13.64 12.96
N ALA A 134 20.86 13.04 12.20
CA ALA A 134 20.34 11.70 12.51
C ALA A 134 21.45 10.63 12.58
N LEU A 135 22.43 10.68 11.67
CA LEU A 135 23.57 9.75 11.64
C LEU A 135 24.62 10.01 12.72
N ASN A 136 24.53 11.13 13.44
CA ASN A 136 25.43 11.50 14.54
C ASN A 136 24.79 11.36 15.92
N LEU A 137 23.51 11.01 16.01
CA LEU A 137 22.84 10.79 17.29
C LEU A 137 23.16 9.39 17.82
N ASP A 138 23.65 9.33 19.06
CA ASP A 138 24.10 8.09 19.74
C ASP A 138 23.04 6.98 19.77
N HIS A 139 21.77 7.37 19.87
CA HIS A 139 20.67 6.42 19.86
C HIS A 139 20.40 5.81 18.48
N PHE A 140 20.78 6.48 17.39
CA PHE A 140 20.40 6.10 16.03
C PHE A 140 21.52 5.52 15.18
N TYR A 141 22.80 5.76 15.44
CA TYR A 141 23.84 5.13 14.61
C TYR A 141 24.04 3.66 15.01
N ARG A 142 24.28 2.78 14.03
CA ARG A 142 24.60 1.36 14.30
C ARG A 142 26.08 1.15 14.60
N VAL A 143 26.93 1.91 13.92
CA VAL A 143 28.39 1.97 14.11
C VAL A 143 28.79 3.44 14.20
N PRO A 144 29.94 3.80 14.81
CA PRO A 144 30.37 5.19 14.88
C PRO A 144 30.52 5.81 13.46
N MET A 145 29.56 6.66 13.07
CA MET A 145 29.48 7.22 11.71
C MET A 145 29.98 8.66 11.60
N HIS A 146 30.47 9.29 12.68
CA HIS A 146 30.74 10.73 12.73
C HIS A 146 31.61 11.25 11.59
N LEU A 147 32.73 10.60 11.32
CA LEU A 147 33.65 10.99 10.25
C LEU A 147 33.02 10.78 8.86
N ALA A 148 32.38 9.62 8.64
CA ALA A 148 31.72 9.30 7.38
C ALA A 148 30.55 10.27 7.10
N ALA A 149 29.72 10.55 8.11
CA ALA A 149 28.62 11.49 8.03
C ALA A 149 29.10 12.93 7.79
N ALA A 150 30.20 13.35 8.42
CA ALA A 150 30.81 14.67 8.19
C ALA A 150 31.32 14.82 6.75
N TRP A 151 32.05 13.83 6.23
CA TRP A 151 32.47 13.83 4.83
C TRP A 151 31.29 13.78 3.87
N ALA A 152 30.30 12.92 4.12
CA ALA A 152 29.10 12.83 3.30
C ALA A 152 28.30 14.15 3.32
N HIS A 153 28.27 14.87 4.44
CA HIS A 153 27.65 16.20 4.51
C HIS A 153 28.45 17.25 3.75
N LYS A 154 29.78 17.28 3.91
CA LYS A 154 30.67 18.18 3.17
C LYS A 154 30.59 17.97 1.66
N LEU A 155 30.37 16.73 1.22
CA LEU A 155 30.16 16.34 -0.18
C LEU A 155 28.70 16.46 -0.64
N TYR A 156 27.83 17.09 0.14
CA TYR A 156 26.39 17.27 -0.15
C TYR A 156 25.56 15.99 -0.25
N ILE A 157 26.12 14.81 0.02
CA ILE A 157 25.45 13.51 -0.07
C ILE A 157 24.28 13.44 0.92
N THR A 158 24.52 13.74 2.20
CA THR A 158 23.44 13.72 3.22
C THR A 158 22.41 14.82 2.99
N ARG A 159 22.83 15.98 2.44
CA ARG A 159 21.94 17.10 2.11
C ARG A 159 20.97 16.75 0.99
N ILE A 160 21.49 16.26 -0.12
CA ILE A 160 20.67 15.79 -1.24
C ILE A 160 19.78 14.64 -0.78
N SER A 161 20.32 13.69 -0.02
CA SER A 161 19.55 12.55 0.48
C SER A 161 18.39 12.99 1.39
N ALA A 162 18.57 14.02 2.23
CA ALA A 162 17.52 14.54 3.09
C ALA A 162 16.34 15.11 2.28
N TRP A 163 16.63 15.92 1.27
CA TRP A 163 15.60 16.45 0.37
C TRP A 163 14.95 15.37 -0.49
N VAL A 164 15.76 14.45 -1.00
CA VAL A 164 15.29 13.32 -1.80
C VAL A 164 14.33 12.44 -1.00
N VAL A 165 14.66 12.08 0.26
CA VAL A 165 13.76 11.33 1.14
C VAL A 165 12.50 12.14 1.46
N HIS A 166 12.63 13.43 1.78
CA HIS A 166 11.50 14.30 2.09
C HIS A 166 10.46 14.35 0.95
N TRP A 167 10.92 14.69 -0.27
CA TRP A 167 10.03 14.76 -1.42
C TRP A 167 9.56 13.39 -1.88
N TRP A 168 10.40 12.36 -1.80
CA TRP A 168 9.98 11.01 -2.13
C TRP A 168 8.84 10.53 -1.23
N GLU A 169 8.91 10.81 0.07
CA GLU A 169 7.84 10.45 1.01
C GLU A 169 6.53 11.19 0.72
N ILE A 170 6.59 12.51 0.50
CA ILE A 170 5.42 13.33 0.15
C ILE A 170 4.78 12.86 -1.17
N LEU A 171 5.61 12.56 -2.16
CA LEU A 171 5.17 12.22 -3.52
C LEU A 171 4.92 10.72 -3.72
N PHE A 172 5.21 9.87 -2.73
CA PHE A 172 4.99 8.42 -2.81
C PHE A 172 3.57 8.05 -3.30
N PRO A 173 2.47 8.72 -2.88
CA PRO A 173 1.13 8.43 -3.37
C PRO A 173 0.97 8.50 -4.91
N LEU A 174 1.86 9.19 -5.63
CA LEU A 174 1.86 9.20 -7.11
C LEU A 174 1.97 7.81 -7.72
N VAL A 175 2.50 6.82 -6.99
CA VAL A 175 2.51 5.41 -7.41
C VAL A 175 1.11 4.88 -7.78
N PHE A 176 0.06 5.40 -7.14
CA PHE A 176 -1.33 5.02 -7.44
C PHE A 176 -1.78 5.50 -8.81
N VAL A 177 -1.24 6.61 -9.30
CA VAL A 177 -1.52 7.11 -10.65
C VAL A 177 -1.00 6.10 -11.67
N GLY A 178 0.24 5.63 -11.55
CA GLY A 178 0.77 4.63 -12.47
C GLY A 178 0.08 3.26 -12.35
N GLU A 179 -0.36 2.86 -11.16
CA GLU A 179 -1.19 1.66 -10.97
C GLU A 179 -2.57 1.80 -11.63
N ALA A 180 -3.22 2.97 -11.50
CA ALA A 180 -4.50 3.25 -12.13
C ALA A 180 -4.38 3.27 -13.67
N LEU A 181 -3.35 3.93 -14.21
CA LEU A 181 -3.06 3.95 -15.64
C LEU A 181 -2.75 2.55 -16.19
N ARG A 182 -2.02 1.71 -15.44
CA ARG A 182 -1.79 0.30 -15.82
C ARG A 182 -3.07 -0.51 -15.82
N GLY A 183 -3.94 -0.30 -14.84
CA GLY A 183 -5.29 -0.88 -14.81
C GLY A 183 -6.11 -0.46 -16.02
N TRP A 184 -6.11 0.83 -16.34
CA TRP A 184 -6.81 1.37 -17.50
C TRP A 184 -6.32 0.76 -18.81
N ASP A 185 -5.01 0.71 -19.04
CA ASP A 185 -4.46 0.13 -20.27
C ASP A 185 -4.77 -1.37 -20.39
N LYS A 186 -4.78 -2.09 -19.26
CA LYS A 186 -5.19 -3.50 -19.22
C LYS A 186 -6.65 -3.65 -19.63
N ASP A 187 -7.54 -2.86 -19.04
CA ASP A 187 -8.97 -2.92 -19.32
C ASP A 187 -9.28 -2.54 -20.78
N VAL A 188 -8.57 -1.55 -21.33
CA VAL A 188 -8.69 -1.16 -22.76
C VAL A 188 -8.22 -2.30 -23.66
N LYS A 189 -7.08 -2.92 -23.35
CA LYS A 189 -6.54 -4.04 -24.13
C LYS A 189 -7.46 -5.27 -24.09
N GLU A 190 -8.14 -5.51 -22.98
CA GLU A 190 -9.12 -6.60 -22.81
C GLU A 190 -10.50 -6.26 -23.39
N GLY A 191 -10.70 -5.04 -23.91
CA GLY A 191 -12.01 -4.58 -24.38
C GLY A 191 -13.06 -4.47 -23.26
N SER A 192 -12.62 -4.43 -22.01
CA SER A 192 -13.46 -4.44 -20.81
C SER A 192 -13.59 -3.07 -20.15
N TRP A 193 -12.80 -2.08 -20.60
CA TRP A 193 -12.86 -0.71 -20.12
C TRP A 193 -14.23 -0.10 -20.38
N GLN A 194 -14.89 0.31 -19.30
CA GLN A 194 -16.22 0.91 -19.34
C GLN A 194 -16.23 2.39 -18.97
N GLY A 195 -15.07 3.01 -18.76
CA GLY A 195 -14.94 4.35 -18.19
C GLY A 195 -14.52 4.32 -16.73
N PRO A 196 -14.30 5.50 -16.10
CA PRO A 196 -13.81 5.63 -14.74
C PRO A 196 -14.92 5.25 -13.74
N VAL A 197 -15.14 3.95 -13.55
CA VAL A 197 -16.11 3.47 -12.57
C VAL A 197 -15.51 2.34 -11.72
N PRO A 198 -14.52 2.64 -10.87
CA PRO A 198 -14.17 1.72 -9.82
C PRO A 198 -15.25 1.77 -8.73
N ARG A 199 -15.90 0.64 -8.42
CA ARG A 199 -16.79 0.51 -7.23
C ARG A 199 -16.11 0.99 -5.93
N TRP A 200 -14.77 0.95 -5.90
CA TRP A 200 -13.95 1.39 -4.78
C TRP A 200 -13.92 2.90 -4.54
N THR A 201 -14.35 3.74 -5.50
CA THR A 201 -14.43 5.19 -5.27
C THR A 201 -15.35 5.49 -4.09
N LEU A 202 -16.48 4.78 -3.97
CA LEU A 202 -17.38 4.83 -2.82
C LEU A 202 -16.70 4.43 -1.50
N TYR A 203 -15.90 3.35 -1.50
CA TYR A 203 -15.17 2.93 -0.30
C TYR A 203 -14.06 3.93 0.08
N SER A 204 -13.38 4.52 -0.90
CA SER A 204 -12.37 5.56 -0.69
C SER A 204 -12.98 6.84 -0.14
N ILE A 205 -14.18 7.22 -0.56
CA ILE A 205 -14.93 8.37 -0.02
C ILE A 205 -15.40 8.09 1.39
N VAL A 206 -16.03 6.93 1.63
CA VAL A 206 -16.44 6.53 2.98
C VAL A 206 -15.23 6.52 3.90
N MET A 207 -14.08 6.02 3.44
CA MET A 207 -12.82 6.06 4.19
C MET A 207 -12.30 7.49 4.39
N ALA A 208 -12.33 8.36 3.39
CA ALA A 208 -11.86 9.74 3.52
C ALA A 208 -12.74 10.58 4.47
N VAL A 209 -14.06 10.49 4.31
CA VAL A 209 -15.06 11.10 5.22
C VAL A 209 -14.92 10.53 6.62
N SER A 210 -14.69 9.22 6.71
CA SER A 210 -14.39 8.54 7.96
C SER A 210 -13.13 9.07 8.64
N ILE A 211 -12.02 9.22 7.92
CA ILE A 211 -10.76 9.75 8.47
C ILE A 211 -10.98 11.16 9.02
N LEU A 212 -11.67 12.03 8.27
CA LEU A 212 -12.02 13.37 8.72
C LEU A 212 -12.91 13.34 9.97
N ALA A 213 -13.91 12.45 10.00
CA ALA A 213 -14.79 12.29 11.15
C ALA A 213 -14.06 11.73 12.38
N VAL A 214 -13.06 10.84 12.23
CA VAL A 214 -12.27 10.28 13.34
C VAL A 214 -11.47 11.37 14.06
N TRP A 215 -10.98 12.37 13.35
CA TRP A 215 -10.19 13.45 13.93
C TRP A 215 -11.02 14.35 14.85
N THR A 216 -12.30 14.52 14.58
CA THR A 216 -13.22 15.34 15.38
C THR A 216 -14.15 14.54 16.29
N ALA A 217 -14.21 13.21 16.12
CA ALA A 217 -15.12 12.34 16.87
C ALA A 217 -14.61 12.02 18.29
N PRO A 218 -15.53 11.87 19.27
CA PRO A 218 -15.19 11.35 20.59
C PRO A 218 -14.59 9.93 20.47
N LEU A 219 -13.72 9.55 21.41
CA LEU A 219 -12.92 8.31 21.35
C LEU A 219 -13.73 7.05 21.01
N TRP A 220 -14.95 6.92 21.56
CA TRP A 220 -15.84 5.79 21.34
C TRP A 220 -16.39 5.69 19.90
N ALA A 221 -16.44 6.82 19.18
CA ALA A 221 -16.97 6.92 17.83
C ALA A 221 -15.87 6.81 16.75
N LYS A 222 -14.59 6.95 17.13
CA LYS A 222 -13.44 6.75 16.24
C LYS A 222 -13.42 5.38 15.49
N PRO A 223 -13.88 4.25 16.06
CA PRO A 223 -13.94 2.99 15.33
C PRO A 223 -15.15 2.82 14.40
N LEU A 224 -16.22 3.62 14.51
CA LEU A 224 -17.44 3.51 13.70
C LEU A 224 -17.18 3.52 12.19
N PRO A 225 -16.35 4.44 11.66
CA PRO A 225 -15.77 4.36 10.33
C PRO A 225 -15.31 2.98 9.83
N LEU A 226 -14.52 2.29 10.64
CA LEU A 226 -13.96 0.99 10.29
C LEU A 226 -15.05 -0.09 10.33
N VAL A 227 -16.01 0.04 11.24
CA VAL A 227 -17.19 -0.84 11.31
C VAL A 227 -18.09 -0.63 10.09
N LEU A 228 -18.38 0.62 9.71
CA LEU A 228 -19.15 0.96 8.51
C LEU A 228 -18.47 0.42 7.25
N LEU A 229 -17.16 0.59 7.14
CA LEU A 229 -16.39 0.03 6.04
C LEU A 229 -16.47 -1.51 6.04
N ALA A 230 -16.30 -2.16 7.18
CA ALA A 230 -16.41 -3.62 7.31
C ALA A 230 -17.82 -4.13 6.94
N LEU A 231 -18.87 -3.41 7.34
CA LEU A 231 -20.26 -3.72 6.97
C LEU A 231 -20.52 -3.53 5.48
N LEU A 232 -20.00 -2.45 4.88
CA LEU A 232 -20.08 -2.19 3.45
C LEU A 232 -19.36 -3.28 2.64
N ILE A 233 -18.20 -3.73 3.11
CA ILE A 233 -17.44 -4.84 2.54
C ILE A 233 -18.19 -6.17 2.72
N ALA A 234 -18.78 -6.41 3.89
CA ALA A 234 -19.56 -7.61 4.16
C ALA A 234 -20.80 -7.66 3.25
N ALA A 235 -21.50 -6.53 3.11
CA ALA A 235 -22.60 -6.37 2.18
C ALA A 235 -22.16 -6.60 0.73
N ASP A 236 -21.03 -6.04 0.29
CA ASP A 236 -20.47 -6.29 -1.04
C ASP A 236 -20.19 -7.78 -1.28
N ARG A 237 -19.60 -8.46 -0.30
CA ARG A 237 -19.30 -9.90 -0.38
C ARG A 237 -20.53 -10.80 -0.40
N LEU A 238 -21.58 -10.41 0.33
CA LEU A 238 -22.78 -11.21 0.52
C LEU A 238 -23.86 -10.95 -0.55
N TRP A 239 -23.92 -9.72 -1.10
CA TRP A 239 -25.05 -9.26 -1.91
C TRP A 239 -24.70 -8.80 -3.32
N LEU A 240 -23.45 -8.46 -3.63
CA LEU A 240 -23.12 -7.97 -4.97
C LEU A 240 -22.75 -9.11 -5.92
N LYS A 241 -23.63 -9.31 -6.91
CA LYS A 241 -23.35 -10.05 -8.16
C LYS A 241 -22.05 -9.53 -8.80
N PRO A 242 -21.39 -10.33 -9.68
CA PRO A 242 -20.21 -9.90 -10.43
C PRO A 242 -20.41 -8.47 -10.96
N ALA A 243 -19.37 -7.64 -10.87
CA ALA A 243 -19.45 -6.26 -11.34
C ALA A 243 -20.08 -6.23 -12.73
N ASP A 244 -21.16 -5.45 -12.89
CA ASP A 244 -21.84 -5.30 -14.17
C ASP A 244 -20.82 -4.76 -15.17
N LYS A 245 -20.39 -5.62 -16.09
CA LYS A 245 -19.42 -5.28 -17.13
C LYS A 245 -20.08 -4.69 -18.38
N SER A 246 -21.40 -4.55 -18.40
CA SER A 246 -22.07 -3.92 -19.53
C SER A 246 -21.91 -2.40 -19.51
N GLY A 247 -21.73 -1.83 -18.31
CA GLY A 247 -21.64 -0.38 -18.10
C GLY A 247 -22.92 0.39 -18.41
N LYS A 248 -24.02 -0.30 -18.71
CA LYS A 248 -25.27 0.27 -19.25
C LYS A 248 -26.43 0.28 -18.25
N GLY A 249 -26.35 -0.47 -17.16
CA GLY A 249 -27.41 -0.52 -16.14
C GLY A 249 -27.50 0.75 -15.29
N ALA A 250 -28.68 1.00 -14.70
CA ALA A 250 -28.92 2.15 -13.81
C ALA A 250 -27.91 2.21 -12.65
N VAL A 251 -27.59 1.05 -12.06
CA VAL A 251 -26.56 0.94 -11.00
C VAL A 251 -25.18 1.40 -11.50
N SER A 252 -24.81 1.06 -12.74
CA SER A 252 -23.54 1.51 -13.31
C SER A 252 -23.50 3.04 -13.40
N TRP A 253 -24.57 3.65 -13.93
CA TRP A 253 -24.73 5.10 -14.04
C TRP A 253 -24.70 5.81 -12.68
N THR A 254 -25.42 5.29 -11.67
CA THR A 254 -25.37 5.83 -10.31
C THR A 254 -23.96 5.82 -9.76
N VAL A 255 -23.22 4.71 -9.90
CA VAL A 255 -21.83 4.64 -9.44
C VAL A 255 -20.94 5.63 -10.19
N ARG A 256 -21.14 5.87 -11.50
CA ARG A 256 -20.37 6.89 -12.23
C ARG A 256 -20.63 8.28 -11.69
N LEU A 257 -21.89 8.66 -11.58
CA LEU A 257 -22.30 9.99 -11.12
C LEU A 257 -21.79 10.27 -9.71
N LEU A 258 -21.92 9.31 -8.80
CA LEU A 258 -21.39 9.42 -7.44
C LEU A 258 -19.86 9.49 -7.42
N SER A 259 -19.17 8.71 -8.27
CA SER A 259 -17.70 8.73 -8.35
C SER A 259 -17.18 10.08 -8.86
N TRP A 260 -17.81 10.63 -9.91
CA TRP A 260 -17.48 11.96 -10.44
C TRP A 260 -17.83 13.07 -9.48
N GLY A 261 -19.03 13.04 -8.89
CA GLY A 261 -19.46 14.03 -7.90
C GLY A 261 -18.52 14.07 -6.70
N ALA A 262 -18.03 12.91 -6.26
CA ALA A 262 -17.06 12.83 -5.19
C ALA A 262 -15.65 13.27 -5.58
N LEU A 263 -15.21 13.00 -6.81
CA LEU A 263 -13.95 13.54 -7.31
C LEU A 263 -13.99 15.07 -7.35
N VAL A 264 -15.09 15.64 -7.85
CA VAL A 264 -15.34 17.08 -7.83
C VAL A 264 -15.36 17.60 -6.40
N GLY A 265 -16.12 16.96 -5.51
CA GLY A 265 -16.19 17.32 -4.09
C GLY A 265 -14.83 17.27 -3.39
N PHE A 266 -14.00 16.27 -3.70
CA PHE A 266 -12.63 16.15 -3.20
C PHE A 266 -11.77 17.34 -3.63
N PHE A 267 -11.79 17.71 -4.92
CA PHE A 267 -11.00 18.83 -5.41
C PHE A 267 -11.50 20.18 -4.89
N LEU A 268 -12.82 20.36 -4.73
CA LEU A 268 -13.38 21.55 -4.11
C LEU A 268 -12.97 21.68 -2.65
N ALA A 269 -13.06 20.58 -1.88
CA ALA A 269 -12.61 20.55 -0.50
C ALA A 269 -11.10 20.79 -0.39
N ALA A 270 -10.29 20.18 -1.27
CA ALA A 270 -8.85 20.40 -1.30
C ALA A 270 -8.48 21.85 -1.67
N ALA A 271 -9.20 22.47 -2.62
CA ALA A 271 -9.00 23.86 -3.00
C ALA A 271 -9.34 24.81 -1.85
N TYR A 272 -10.41 24.52 -1.11
CA TYR A 272 -10.78 25.24 0.10
C TYR A 272 -9.75 25.04 1.23
N MET A 273 -9.24 23.82 1.43
CA MET A 273 -8.20 23.57 2.42
C MET A 273 -6.88 24.26 2.06
N ALA A 274 -6.53 24.36 0.77
CA ALA A 274 -5.37 25.11 0.30
C ALA A 274 -5.53 26.62 0.56
N ASP A 275 -6.73 27.15 0.33
CA ASP A 275 -7.10 28.53 0.68
C ASP A 275 -6.86 28.80 2.16
N LEU A 276 -7.52 28.02 3.04
CA LEU A 276 -7.38 28.14 4.49
C LEU A 276 -5.94 27.92 4.95
N GLY A 277 -5.21 27.03 4.29
CA GLY A 277 -3.80 26.77 4.52
C GLY A 277 -2.96 28.04 4.39
N VAL A 278 -3.17 28.79 3.31
CA VAL A 278 -2.52 30.08 3.12
C VAL A 278 -3.04 31.12 4.11
N LEU A 279 -4.36 31.19 4.30
CA LEU A 279 -4.98 32.17 5.20
C LEU A 279 -4.46 32.09 6.63
N TYR A 280 -4.35 30.88 7.19
CA TYR A 280 -3.99 30.71 8.60
C TYR A 280 -2.51 30.41 8.84
N TYR A 281 -1.83 29.75 7.90
CA TYR A 281 -0.48 29.21 8.15
C TYR A 281 0.61 29.82 7.28
N PHE A 282 0.28 30.45 6.15
CA PHE A 282 1.30 31.11 5.33
C PHE A 282 1.63 32.50 5.89
N THR A 283 2.90 32.65 6.27
CA THR A 283 3.49 33.95 6.63
C THR A 283 4.56 34.27 5.58
N PRO A 284 4.37 35.29 4.74
CA PRO A 284 5.34 35.61 3.70
C PRO A 284 6.69 36.03 4.32
N PRO A 285 7.82 35.54 3.79
CA PRO A 285 9.14 35.96 4.27
C PRO A 285 9.34 37.46 4.09
N LYS A 286 9.98 38.14 5.06
CA LYS A 286 10.19 39.60 5.05
C LYS A 286 10.86 40.17 3.78
N LYS A 287 11.64 39.36 3.06
CA LYS A 287 12.37 39.74 1.84
C LYS A 287 11.77 39.12 0.57
N ALA A 288 10.57 38.55 0.64
CA ALA A 288 9.96 37.92 -0.53
C ALA A 288 9.46 38.98 -1.54
N PRO A 289 9.42 38.65 -2.84
CA PRO A 289 8.89 39.53 -3.88
C PRO A 289 7.46 40.01 -3.59
N ALA A 290 7.06 41.16 -4.14
CA ALA A 290 5.75 41.77 -3.90
C ALA A 290 4.56 40.82 -4.12
N TRP A 291 4.62 39.97 -5.16
CA TRP A 291 3.57 38.99 -5.45
C TRP A 291 3.46 37.87 -4.40
N VAL A 292 4.53 37.59 -3.64
CA VAL A 292 4.51 36.64 -2.51
C VAL A 292 4.00 37.30 -1.23
N GLN A 293 4.21 38.62 -1.10
CA GLN A 293 3.66 39.39 0.02
C GLN A 293 2.14 39.54 -0.07
N ASP A 294 1.58 39.53 -1.27
CA ASP A 294 0.14 39.54 -1.51
C ASP A 294 -0.51 38.22 -1.11
N LYS A 295 -1.05 38.18 0.11
CA LYS A 295 -1.65 36.98 0.69
C LYS A 295 -2.95 36.56 0.00
N GLU A 296 -3.70 37.50 -0.59
CA GLU A 296 -4.95 37.21 -1.30
C GLU A 296 -4.65 36.56 -2.66
N LEU A 297 -3.63 37.07 -3.36
CA LEU A 297 -3.11 36.45 -4.57
C LEU A 297 -2.61 35.03 -4.30
N ILE A 298 -1.82 34.82 -3.23
CA ILE A 298 -1.29 33.48 -2.89
C ILE A 298 -2.41 32.50 -2.51
N GLN A 299 -3.45 32.95 -1.80
CA GLN A 299 -4.66 32.15 -1.53
C GLN A 299 -5.32 31.68 -2.84
N THR A 300 -5.61 32.64 -3.72
CA THR A 300 -6.24 32.36 -5.03
C THR A 300 -5.39 31.41 -5.86
N LEU A 301 -4.08 31.62 -5.92
CA LEU A 301 -3.15 30.75 -6.63
C LEU A 301 -3.09 29.34 -6.01
N ALA A 302 -3.10 29.23 -4.69
CA ALA A 302 -3.11 27.94 -4.00
C ALA A 302 -4.38 27.15 -4.35
N SER A 303 -5.57 27.74 -4.20
CA SER A 303 -6.83 27.09 -4.57
C SER A 303 -6.93 26.75 -6.05
N ALA A 304 -6.53 27.67 -6.94
CA ALA A 304 -6.52 27.43 -8.38
C ALA A 304 -5.55 26.31 -8.76
N SER A 305 -4.38 26.24 -8.10
CA SER A 305 -3.37 25.22 -8.37
C SER A 305 -3.85 23.80 -8.07
N VAL A 306 -4.74 23.63 -7.07
CA VAL A 306 -5.35 22.34 -6.73
C VAL A 306 -6.16 21.75 -7.89
N LEU A 307 -6.71 22.60 -8.76
CA LEU A 307 -7.43 22.18 -9.97
C LEU A 307 -6.52 22.18 -11.20
N ALA A 308 -5.77 23.26 -11.40
CA ALA A 308 -4.99 23.48 -12.61
C ALA A 308 -3.83 22.47 -12.75
N VAL A 309 -3.13 22.14 -11.66
CA VAL A 309 -1.99 21.22 -11.70
C VAL A 309 -2.43 19.79 -12.06
N PRO A 310 -3.44 19.18 -11.42
CA PRO A 310 -3.92 17.86 -11.83
C PRO A 310 -4.47 17.82 -13.26
N LEU A 311 -5.17 18.87 -13.70
CA LEU A 311 -5.67 18.98 -15.08
C LEU A 311 -4.54 19.06 -16.10
N LEU A 312 -3.49 19.84 -15.82
CA LEU A 312 -2.30 19.95 -16.65
C LEU A 312 -1.58 18.60 -16.73
N ILE A 313 -1.33 17.95 -15.59
CA ILE A 313 -0.70 16.63 -15.52
C ILE A 313 -1.51 15.60 -16.30
N THR A 314 -2.84 15.60 -16.12
CA THR A 314 -3.73 14.68 -16.84
C THR A 314 -3.66 14.93 -18.34
N THR A 315 -3.71 16.19 -18.79
CA THR A 315 -3.58 16.57 -20.19
C THR A 315 -2.25 16.10 -20.77
N ILE A 316 -1.14 16.30 -20.05
CA ILE A 316 0.19 15.83 -20.45
C ILE A 316 0.19 14.30 -20.59
N ILE A 317 -0.33 13.56 -19.61
CA ILE A 317 -0.36 12.09 -19.64
C ILE A 317 -1.20 11.59 -20.83
N LEU A 318 -2.38 12.18 -21.07
CA LEU A 318 -3.26 11.79 -22.17
C LEU A 318 -2.63 12.12 -23.52
N THR A 319 -1.98 13.28 -23.65
CA THR A 319 -1.24 13.68 -24.85
C THR A 319 -0.08 12.72 -25.08
N MET A 320 0.72 12.41 -24.05
CA MET A 320 1.80 11.43 -24.16
C MET A 320 1.30 10.05 -24.58
N ARG A 321 0.14 9.63 -24.05
CA ARG A 321 -0.47 8.34 -24.40
C ARG A 321 -0.91 8.28 -25.86
N ALA A 322 -1.45 9.37 -26.39
CA ALA A 322 -1.91 9.46 -27.78
C ALA A 322 -0.75 9.62 -28.79
N TRP A 323 0.18 10.53 -28.50
CA TRP A 323 1.20 10.98 -29.46
C TRP A 323 2.57 10.31 -29.26
N THR A 324 2.92 9.93 -28.03
CA THR A 324 4.25 9.36 -27.69
C THR A 324 4.13 8.12 -26.79
N PRO A 325 3.51 7.02 -27.24
CA PRO A 325 3.18 5.87 -26.39
C PRO A 325 4.41 5.21 -25.74
N ARG A 326 5.60 5.33 -26.33
CA ARG A 326 6.85 4.87 -25.72
C ARG A 326 7.20 5.68 -24.46
N ALA A 327 7.17 7.01 -24.55
CA ALA A 327 7.44 7.90 -23.43
C ALA A 327 6.37 7.75 -22.33
N TYR A 328 5.09 7.61 -22.72
CA TYR A 328 4.00 7.31 -21.79
C TYR A 328 4.25 6.04 -20.97
N ARG A 329 4.69 4.94 -21.60
CA ARG A 329 5.00 3.70 -20.87
C ARG A 329 6.14 3.88 -19.87
N ILE A 330 7.18 4.64 -20.22
CA ILE A 330 8.28 4.95 -19.30
C ILE A 330 7.76 5.74 -18.11
N VAL A 331 7.01 6.82 -18.34
CA VAL A 331 6.42 7.63 -17.28
C VAL A 331 5.49 6.80 -16.39
N ARG A 332 4.60 6.01 -16.99
CA ARG A 332 3.64 5.15 -16.28
C ARG A 332 4.29 4.08 -15.43
N ASP A 333 5.35 3.43 -15.93
CA ASP A 333 5.94 2.25 -15.28
C ASP A 333 7.10 2.60 -14.34
N TYR A 334 7.82 3.69 -14.62
CA TYR A 334 8.96 4.16 -13.81
C TYR A 334 8.55 5.36 -12.96
N LEU A 335 8.27 6.52 -13.55
CA LEU A 335 8.07 7.77 -12.78
C LEU A 335 6.83 7.72 -11.88
N LEU A 336 5.69 7.33 -12.43
CA LEU A 336 4.43 7.17 -11.70
C LEU A 336 4.21 5.72 -11.24
N GLY A 337 5.09 4.82 -11.65
CA GLY A 337 4.95 3.39 -11.45
C GLY A 337 5.78 2.88 -10.29
N LYS A 338 5.41 1.72 -9.78
CA LYS A 338 6.04 1.12 -8.60
C LYS A 338 7.55 0.86 -8.71
N ARG A 339 8.13 0.86 -9.91
CA ARG A 339 9.55 0.60 -10.12
C ARG A 339 10.41 1.67 -9.44
N LEU A 340 10.15 2.96 -9.68
CA LEU A 340 10.93 4.01 -9.02
C LEU A 340 10.67 4.00 -7.51
N TRP A 341 9.39 4.07 -7.13
CA TRP A 341 8.99 4.27 -5.74
C TRP A 341 9.41 3.13 -4.83
N LEU A 342 9.17 1.87 -5.20
CA LEU A 342 9.53 0.73 -4.36
C LEU A 342 11.03 0.45 -4.38
N THR A 343 11.72 0.63 -5.51
CA THR A 343 13.17 0.44 -5.55
C THR A 343 13.87 1.48 -4.70
N MET A 344 13.50 2.76 -4.84
CA MET A 344 14.07 3.82 -4.04
C MET A 344 13.75 3.65 -2.55
N GLY A 345 12.50 3.30 -2.23
CA GLY A 345 12.11 2.96 -0.87
C GLY A 345 12.94 1.81 -0.31
N PHE A 346 13.19 0.76 -1.11
CA PHE A 346 13.92 -0.42 -0.66
C PHE A 346 15.38 -0.08 -0.38
N LEU A 347 16.01 0.67 -1.28
CA LEU A 347 17.39 1.14 -1.12
C LEU A 347 17.52 2.09 0.08
N MET A 348 16.54 2.97 0.29
CA MET A 348 16.50 3.85 1.47
C MET A 348 16.44 3.03 2.75
N HIS A 349 15.52 2.07 2.86
CA HIS A 349 15.40 1.21 4.03
C HIS A 349 16.65 0.35 4.24
N LEU A 350 17.22 -0.21 3.19
CA LEU A 350 18.49 -0.94 3.26
C LEU A 350 19.62 -0.05 3.78
N GLY A 351 19.70 1.21 3.32
CA GLY A 351 20.65 2.19 3.83
C GLY A 351 20.45 2.47 5.32
N ILE A 352 19.20 2.59 5.78
CA ILE A 352 18.87 2.74 7.20
C ILE A 352 19.28 1.48 7.99
N ASP A 353 19.02 0.26 7.51
CA ASP A 353 19.40 -0.96 8.24
C ASP A 353 20.94 -1.08 8.39
N VAL A 354 21.68 -0.67 7.38
CA VAL A 354 23.15 -0.72 7.41
C VAL A 354 23.73 0.38 8.31
N SER A 355 23.17 1.59 8.27
CA SER A 355 23.77 2.77 8.94
C SER A 355 23.18 3.09 10.32
N MET A 356 21.93 2.71 10.56
CA MET A 356 21.15 3.13 11.73
C MET A 356 20.66 1.94 12.59
N ASN A 357 20.51 2.20 13.88
CA ASN A 357 19.88 1.33 14.85
C ASN A 357 18.47 1.84 15.14
N VAL A 358 17.48 1.29 14.42
CA VAL A 358 16.05 1.62 14.57
C VAL A 358 15.22 0.37 14.90
N GLY A 359 15.85 -0.62 15.53
CA GLY A 359 15.21 -1.90 15.87
C GLY A 359 14.67 -2.62 14.64
N ILE A 360 13.47 -3.22 14.77
CA ILE A 360 12.80 -3.99 13.71
C ILE A 360 12.05 -3.12 12.68
N PHE A 361 12.10 -1.80 12.80
CA PHE A 361 11.34 -0.87 11.96
C PHE A 361 11.61 -1.10 10.47
N VAL A 362 12.87 -1.23 10.10
CA VAL A 362 13.26 -1.41 8.70
C VAL A 362 12.70 -2.71 8.13
N GLN A 363 12.81 -3.81 8.88
CA GLN A 363 12.33 -5.12 8.46
C GLN A 363 10.82 -5.09 8.27
N ILE A 364 10.08 -4.42 9.14
CA ILE A 364 8.63 -4.20 9.00
C ILE A 364 8.33 -3.42 7.71
N MET A 365 9.01 -2.31 7.46
CA MET A 365 8.74 -1.47 6.29
C MET A 365 9.12 -2.16 4.97
N VAL A 366 10.17 -2.97 4.94
CA VAL A 366 10.53 -3.76 3.75
C VAL A 366 9.52 -4.90 3.53
N ALA A 367 9.04 -5.53 4.60
CA ALA A 367 8.09 -6.64 4.52
C ALA A 367 6.73 -6.24 3.90
N VAL A 368 6.40 -4.95 3.87
CA VAL A 368 5.15 -4.47 3.27
C VAL A 368 5.25 -4.19 1.76
N TYR A 369 6.43 -4.22 1.15
CA TYR A 369 6.58 -3.96 -0.29
C TYR A 369 6.10 -5.08 -1.22
N PRO A 370 6.24 -6.38 -0.89
CA PRO A 370 5.76 -7.46 -1.76
C PRO A 370 4.28 -7.35 -2.13
N ILE A 371 3.45 -6.70 -1.30
CA ILE A 371 2.02 -6.51 -1.57
C ILE A 371 1.74 -5.64 -2.80
N TRP A 372 2.75 -4.91 -3.31
CA TRP A 372 2.64 -4.09 -4.50
C TRP A 372 2.93 -4.85 -5.79
N LEU A 373 3.45 -6.07 -5.71
CA LEU A 373 3.75 -6.90 -6.86
C LEU A 373 2.45 -7.55 -7.38
N ALA A 374 2.21 -7.43 -8.67
CA ALA A 374 1.12 -8.14 -9.34
C ALA A 374 1.63 -9.46 -9.91
N GLY A 375 0.71 -10.35 -10.29
CA GLY A 375 1.07 -11.63 -10.90
C GLY A 375 2.00 -11.48 -12.11
N SER A 376 1.81 -10.45 -12.93
CA SER A 376 2.70 -10.16 -14.07
C SER A 376 4.13 -9.79 -13.67
N ASP A 377 4.32 -9.15 -12.50
CA ASP A 377 5.65 -8.81 -12.01
C ASP A 377 6.35 -10.04 -11.45
N ILE A 378 5.62 -10.89 -10.74
CA ILE A 378 6.11 -12.19 -10.25
C ILE A 378 6.45 -13.08 -11.44
N ASP A 379 5.60 -13.13 -12.47
CA ASP A 379 5.87 -13.86 -13.69
C ASP A 379 7.14 -13.32 -14.34
N ALA A 380 7.28 -12.00 -14.53
CA ALA A 380 8.47 -11.39 -15.11
C ALA A 380 9.75 -11.71 -14.32
N MET A 381 9.69 -11.67 -12.99
CA MET A 381 10.77 -12.12 -12.11
C MET A 381 11.11 -13.59 -12.38
N TRP A 382 10.11 -14.47 -12.44
CA TRP A 382 10.33 -15.87 -12.77
C TRP A 382 10.88 -16.07 -14.19
N ARG A 383 10.48 -15.28 -15.19
CA ARG A 383 11.07 -15.35 -16.54
C ARG A 383 12.54 -14.95 -16.55
N PHE A 384 12.90 -13.98 -15.70
CA PHE A 384 14.27 -13.53 -15.53
C PHE A 384 15.12 -14.58 -14.81
N VAL A 385 14.61 -15.14 -13.70
CA VAL A 385 15.30 -16.16 -12.89
C VAL A 385 15.35 -17.53 -13.59
N LEU A 386 14.25 -17.93 -14.21
CA LEU A 386 14.09 -19.20 -14.93
C LEU A 386 14.07 -18.88 -16.42
N TRP A 387 15.25 -18.93 -17.04
CA TRP A 387 15.57 -18.47 -18.41
C TRP A 387 14.66 -18.99 -19.56
N ARG A 388 13.73 -19.92 -19.31
CA ARG A 388 12.73 -20.40 -20.29
C ARG A 388 11.36 -20.68 -19.65
N PRO A 389 10.52 -19.66 -19.39
CA PRO A 389 9.11 -19.87 -19.09
C PRO A 389 8.41 -20.49 -20.31
N ALA A 390 7.48 -21.43 -20.07
CA ALA A 390 6.61 -21.96 -21.13
C ALA A 390 5.85 -20.80 -21.81
N LYS A 391 5.70 -20.82 -23.14
CA LYS A 391 4.97 -19.77 -23.84
C LYS A 391 3.49 -19.80 -23.42
N PRO A 392 2.77 -18.66 -23.49
CA PRO A 392 1.33 -18.63 -23.21
C PRO A 392 0.59 -19.69 -24.03
N GLY A 393 -0.03 -20.67 -23.36
CA GLY A 393 -0.71 -21.80 -23.99
C GLY A 393 0.08 -23.12 -24.02
N GLU A 394 1.40 -23.11 -23.80
CA GLU A 394 2.23 -24.33 -23.77
C GLU A 394 2.19 -25.04 -22.41
N ALA A 395 1.83 -24.33 -21.32
CA ALA A 395 1.63 -24.91 -19.99
C ALA A 395 0.14 -24.98 -19.65
N THR A 396 -0.55 -25.99 -20.16
CA THR A 396 -1.79 -26.44 -19.52
C THR A 396 -1.45 -27.12 -18.20
N ARG A 397 -2.39 -27.13 -17.23
CA ARG A 397 -2.19 -27.95 -16.02
C ARG A 397 -1.88 -29.38 -16.45
N PRO A 398 -0.80 -29.99 -15.95
CA PRO A 398 -0.52 -31.38 -16.30
C PRO A 398 -1.73 -32.23 -15.91
N PRO A 399 -2.23 -33.09 -16.82
CA PRO A 399 -3.23 -34.07 -16.44
C PRO A 399 -2.68 -34.93 -15.30
N LEU A 400 -3.53 -35.33 -14.36
CA LEU A 400 -3.12 -36.27 -13.32
C LEU A 400 -2.65 -37.57 -14.00
N PRO A 401 -1.45 -38.11 -13.69
CA PRO A 401 -0.98 -39.37 -14.27
C PRO A 401 -2.04 -40.47 -14.09
N GLU A 402 -2.59 -40.98 -15.21
CA GLU A 402 -3.63 -42.03 -15.20
C GLU A 402 -3.10 -43.37 -14.68
N LYS A 403 -1.78 -43.61 -14.83
CA LYS A 403 -1.10 -44.82 -14.39
C LYS A 403 0.10 -44.45 -13.50
N GLY A 404 0.17 -45.05 -12.31
CA GLY A 404 1.41 -45.04 -11.50
C GLY A 404 1.49 -44.05 -10.33
N LEU A 405 0.45 -43.28 -10.03
CA LEU A 405 0.39 -42.53 -8.77
C LEU A 405 0.15 -43.49 -7.60
N ARG A 406 1.22 -44.17 -7.15
CA ARG A 406 1.24 -45.02 -5.94
C ARG A 406 0.49 -44.26 -4.83
N ARG A 407 -0.33 -44.97 -4.04
CA ARG A 407 -1.17 -44.46 -2.93
C ARG A 407 -0.52 -43.34 -2.09
N PHE A 408 0.81 -43.39 -1.93
CA PHE A 408 1.62 -42.40 -1.21
C PHE A 408 1.78 -41.05 -1.95
N GLY A 409 2.02 -41.06 -3.26
CA GLY A 409 2.11 -39.84 -4.07
C GLY A 409 0.79 -39.06 -4.13
N ARG A 410 -0.36 -39.76 -4.12
CA ARG A 410 -1.70 -39.13 -4.00
C ARG A 410 -1.90 -38.40 -2.66
N LYS A 411 -1.14 -38.73 -1.61
CA LYS A 411 -1.22 -38.06 -0.30
C LYS A 411 -0.35 -36.80 -0.22
N LEU A 412 0.76 -36.75 -0.97
CA LEU A 412 1.75 -35.67 -0.96
C LEU A 412 1.57 -34.65 -2.10
N LEU A 413 1.02 -35.05 -3.25
CA LEU A 413 0.87 -34.18 -4.41
C LEU A 413 -0.41 -33.34 -4.34
N ALA A 414 -0.25 -32.05 -4.06
CA ALA A 414 -0.99 -30.96 -4.69
C ALA A 414 -0.37 -29.60 -4.33
N PRO A 415 0.59 -29.06 -5.10
CA PRO A 415 0.80 -27.62 -5.13
C PRO A 415 -0.45 -26.89 -5.68
#